data_AF-A0A7X7THF1-F1
#
_entry.id   AF-A0A7X7THF1-F1
#
_cell.length_a   1.000
_cell.length_b   1.000
_cell.length_c   1.000
_cell.angle_alpha   90.00
_cell.angle_beta   90.00
_cell.angle_gamma   90.00
#
_symmetry.space_group_name_H-M   'P 1'
#
loop_
_entity.id
_entity.type
_entity.pdbx_description
1 polymer ?
#
loop_
_entity_poly.entity_id
_entity_poly.type
_entity_poly.pdbx_seq_one_letter_code
_entity_poly.pdbx_strand_id
1 'polypeptide(L)' 'YEALRKMGHELDVRGDYDNFFGGEQAVLYLHDQNVLVGGADPRRDGQAIGY' A
#
# COMPACT_ATOMS: atom_id res chain seq x y z
N TYR A 1 11.43 13.40 -6.15
CA TYR A 1 10.93 13.13 -7.52
C TYR A 1 11.61 14.00 -8.62
N GLU A 2 12.57 14.87 -8.29
CA GLU A 2 13.25 15.74 -9.27
C GLU A 2 13.97 15.01 -10.42
N ALA A 3 14.50 13.81 -10.17
CA ALA A 3 15.11 12.99 -11.22
C ALA A 3 14.10 12.63 -12.34
N LEU A 4 12.83 12.36 -11.99
CA LEU A 4 11.78 12.04 -12.96
C LEU A 4 11.39 13.25 -13.81
N ARG A 5 11.35 14.45 -13.22
CA ARG A 5 11.11 15.70 -13.96
C ARG A 5 12.19 15.96 -15.00
N LYS A 6 13.46 15.71 -14.65
CA LYS A 6 14.59 15.84 -15.60
C LYS A 6 14.52 14.85 -16.76
N MET A 7 13.83 13.72 -16.59
CA MET A 7 13.56 12.76 -17.65
C MET A 7 12.38 13.17 -18.55
N GLY A 8 11.73 14.31 -18.28
CA GLY A 8 10.60 14.82 -19.06
C GLY A 8 9.22 14.37 -18.57
N HIS A 9 9.15 13.73 -17.40
CA HIS A 9 7.85 13.36 -16.83
C HIS A 9 7.17 14.57 -16.18
N GLU A 10 5.92 14.81 -16.58
CA GLU A 10 5.01 15.68 -15.85
C GLU A 10 4.56 14.95 -14.58
N LEU A 11 4.67 15.61 -13.42
CA LEU A 11 4.36 15.02 -12.13
C LEU A 11 3.24 15.78 -11.44
N ASP A 12 2.18 15.07 -11.08
CA ASP A 12 1.14 15.52 -10.17
C ASP A 12 1.37 14.91 -8.79
N VAL A 13 1.92 15.71 -7.87
CA VAL A 13 2.28 15.26 -6.52
C VAL A 13 1.05 15.31 -5.63
N ARG A 14 0.64 14.15 -5.13
CA ARG A 14 -0.50 13.98 -4.22
C ARG A 14 -0.03 13.73 -2.78
N GLY A 15 -0.97 13.76 -1.83
CA GLY A 15 -0.65 13.54 -0.42
C GLY A 15 -0.14 12.11 -0.14
N ASP A 16 0.59 11.96 0.96
CA ASP A 16 1.22 10.69 1.34
C ASP A 16 0.22 9.53 1.52
N TYR A 17 -1.01 9.85 1.95
CA TYR A 17 -2.11 8.89 2.13
C TYR A 17 -3.27 9.15 1.15
N ASP A 18 -2.99 9.68 -0.04
CA ASP A 18 -4.03 9.98 -1.01
C ASP A 18 -4.69 8.69 -1.55
N ASN A 19 -6.04 8.69 -1.53
CA ASN A 19 -6.86 7.58 -1.99
C ASN A 19 -6.76 7.30 -3.49
N PHE A 20 -6.21 8.24 -4.26
CA PHE A 20 -5.90 8.10 -5.67
C PHE A 20 -5.02 6.88 -5.96
N PHE A 21 -4.08 6.56 -5.07
CA PHE A 21 -3.13 5.46 -5.26
C PHE A 21 -3.69 4.06 -4.90
N GLY A 22 -5.00 3.89 -4.95
CA GLY A 22 -5.67 2.63 -4.60
C GLY A 22 -5.70 2.36 -3.09
N GLY A 23 -6.22 1.20 -2.69
CA GLY A 23 -6.30 0.74 -1.31
C GLY A 23 -6.32 -0.78 -1.28
N GLU A 24 -5.36 -1.38 -0.60
CA GLU A 24 -5.12 -2.82 -0.63
C GLU A 24 -5.60 -3.52 0.66
N GLN A 25 -5.89 -4.81 0.57
CA GLN A 25 -5.99 -5.70 1.72
C GLN A 25 -5.30 -7.01 1.33
N ALA A 26 -4.51 -7.59 2.23
CA ALA A 26 -3.75 -8.80 1.95
C ALA A 26 -3.70 -9.76 3.15
N VAL A 27 -3.61 -11.05 2.84
CA VAL A 27 -3.27 -12.10 3.80
C VAL A 27 -2.15 -12.95 3.21
N LEU A 28 -1.00 -12.96 3.88
CA LEU A 28 0.13 -13.82 3.53
C LEU A 28 0.10 -15.08 4.38
N TYR A 29 0.27 -16.24 3.74
CA TYR A 29 0.44 -17.51 4.43
C TYR A 29 1.92 -17.94 4.42
N LEU A 30 2.51 -18.00 5.60
CA LEU A 30 3.88 -18.48 5.84
C LEU A 30 3.83 -20.00 6.03
N HIS A 31 4.03 -20.74 4.93
CA HIS A 31 3.86 -22.19 4.86
C HIS A 31 4.77 -22.97 5.83
N ASP A 32 6.01 -22.50 6.03
CA ASP A 32 7.00 -23.10 6.92
C ASP A 32 6.62 -23.01 8.40
N GLN A 33 5.89 -21.95 8.75
CA GLN A 33 5.48 -21.64 10.12
C GLN A 33 4.01 -21.97 10.40
N ASN A 34 3.24 -22.28 9.35
CA ASN A 34 1.78 -22.42 9.41
C ASN A 34 1.09 -21.19 10.03
N VAL A 35 1.53 -19.98 9.65
CA VAL A 35 1.05 -18.70 10.18
C VAL A 35 0.41 -17.85 9.08
N LEU A 36 -0.67 -17.13 9.42
CA LEU A 36 -1.29 -16.11 8.57
C LEU A 36 -0.91 -14.71 9.06
N VAL A 37 -0.50 -13.83 8.14
CA VAL A 37 -0.19 -12.42 8.41
C VAL A 37 -1.13 -11.54 7.58
N GLY A 38 -2.00 -10.79 8.25
CA GLY A 38 -2.91 -9.85 7.59
C GLY A 38 -2.35 -8.44 7.51
N GLY A 39 -2.65 -7.73 6.43
CA GLY A 39 -2.33 -6.31 6.23
C GLY A 39 -3.53 -5.55 5.71
N ALA A 40 -3.82 -4.40 6.33
CA ALA A 40 -4.84 -3.46 5.88
C ALA A 40 -4.20 -2.14 5.50
N ASP A 41 -4.61 -1.61 4.35
CA ASP A 41 -4.08 -0.35 3.86
C ASP A 41 -4.49 0.84 4.74
N PRO A 42 -3.54 1.66 5.21
CA PRO A 42 -3.81 2.75 6.14
C PRO A 42 -4.51 3.97 5.50
N ARG A 43 -4.65 4.01 4.16
CA ARG A 43 -5.23 5.16 3.45
C ARG A 43 -6.74 5.19 3.49
N ARG A 44 -7.37 4.05 3.80
CA ARG A 44 -8.82 3.91 3.96
C ARG A 44 -9.13 3.35 5.33
N ASP A 45 -10.36 3.60 5.77
CA ASP A 45 -10.91 2.85 6.89
C ASP A 45 -10.98 1.37 6.50
N GLY A 46 -10.24 0.53 7.22
CA GLY A 46 -10.07 -0.91 6.97
C GLY A 46 -9.36 -1.59 8.13
N GLN A 47 -9.47 -2.91 8.24
CA GLN A 47 -8.92 -3.67 9.37
C GLN A 47 -8.39 -5.03 8.91
N ALA A 48 -7.22 -5.42 9.42
CA ALA A 48 -6.72 -6.78 9.38
C ALA A 48 -6.90 -7.40 10.76
N ILE A 49 -7.71 -8.45 10.86
CA ILE A 49 -8.09 -9.10 12.12
C ILE A 49 -7.76 -10.59 12.03
N GLY A 50 -7.14 -11.14 13.08
CA GLY A 50 -6.84 -12.56 13.22
C GLY A 50 -7.51 -13.17 14.45
N TYR A 51 -7.57 -14.50 14.48
CA TYR A 51 -8.06 -15.32 15.60
C TYR A 51 -7.23 -16.59 15.75
#